data_AF-A0A0E2P230-F1
#
_entry.id   AF-A0A0E2P230-F1
#
_cell.length_a   1.000
_cell.length_b   1.000
_cell.length_c   1.000
_cell.angle_alpha   90.00
_cell.angle_beta   90.00
_cell.angle_gamma   90.00
#
_symmetry.space_group_name_H-M   'P 1'
#
loop_
_entity.id
_entity.type
_entity.pdbx_description
1 polymer ?
#
loop_
_entity_poly.entity_id
_entity_poly.type
_entity_poly.pdbx_seq_one_letter_code
_entity_poly.pdbx_strand_id
1 'polypeptide(L)'
;MLKSNRSIKSLVIAAGVGALFTIAPARAEDASAAAAYKDIEATLGSVPDMFKTLPDVAVAGAWAEIKGVQLNPKTALDGKTKELLGLAVASQIPCQYCIYFHTEAAKLNGATDEEIKEAIAMAAIVRHWSTMLNGSQVDFATFKQQTDGVFAAVKAKSQ
;
A
#
# COMPACT_ATOMS: atom_id res chain seq x y z
N MET A 1 -19.70 -67.97 -36.82
CA MET A 1 -20.26 -68.70 -35.66
C MET A 1 -19.51 -68.18 -34.43
N LEU A 2 -20.08 -67.51 -33.43
CA LEU A 2 -21.41 -67.53 -32.83
C LEU A 2 -21.88 -66.09 -32.50
N LYS A 3 -23.18 -65.88 -32.68
CA LYS A 3 -23.99 -64.78 -32.13
C LYS A 3 -24.07 -64.92 -30.60
N SER A 4 -24.12 -63.81 -29.88
CA SER A 4 -25.23 -63.60 -28.92
C SER A 4 -25.39 -62.13 -28.59
N ASN A 5 -26.56 -61.63 -28.96
CA ASN A 5 -27.09 -60.31 -28.69
C ASN A 5 -27.99 -60.43 -27.45
N ARG A 6 -27.90 -59.51 -26.49
CA ARG A 6 -29.04 -59.16 -25.65
C ARG A 6 -28.87 -57.79 -25.00
N SER A 7 -29.54 -56.82 -25.63
CA SER A 7 -30.04 -55.57 -25.09
C SER A 7 -30.56 -55.69 -23.66
N ILE A 8 -30.31 -54.68 -22.82
CA ILE A 8 -31.25 -54.16 -21.81
C ILE A 8 -30.74 -52.82 -21.22
N LYS A 9 -31.55 -51.80 -21.47
CA LYS A 9 -31.88 -50.61 -20.66
C LYS A 9 -30.84 -49.48 -20.48
N SER A 10 -31.19 -48.39 -21.14
CA SER A 10 -30.91 -47.00 -20.78
C SER A 10 -31.04 -46.73 -19.28
N LEU A 11 -30.07 -46.01 -18.71
CA LEU A 11 -30.32 -45.09 -17.61
C LEU A 11 -29.41 -43.86 -17.80
N VAL A 12 -30.03 -42.78 -18.26
CA VAL A 12 -29.47 -41.43 -18.14
C VAL A 12 -29.61 -41.05 -16.66
N ILE A 13 -28.50 -40.76 -15.99
CA ILE A 13 -28.51 -39.85 -14.83
C ILE A 13 -27.48 -38.77 -15.13
N ALA A 14 -28.01 -37.64 -15.57
CA ALA A 14 -27.34 -36.36 -15.54
C ALA A 14 -27.12 -35.90 -14.09
N ALA A 15 -26.25 -34.91 -13.93
CA ALA A 15 -25.99 -34.12 -12.72
C ALA A 15 -24.91 -34.66 -11.78
N GLY A 16 -23.68 -34.22 -12.05
CA GLY A 16 -22.59 -34.15 -11.07
C GLY A 16 -21.84 -32.82 -11.16
N VAL A 17 -22.50 -31.74 -11.59
CA VAL A 17 -22.02 -30.36 -11.44
C VAL A 17 -22.93 -29.73 -10.38
N GLY A 18 -22.60 -29.90 -9.11
CA GLY A 18 -23.48 -29.43 -8.05
C GLY A 18 -22.98 -29.75 -6.66
N ALA A 19 -21.89 -29.09 -6.25
CA ALA A 19 -21.61 -28.73 -4.86
C ALA A 19 -20.29 -27.94 -4.78
N LEU A 20 -20.19 -26.83 -5.52
CA LEU A 20 -19.36 -25.71 -5.09
C LEU A 20 -20.34 -24.72 -4.47
N PHE A 21 -20.05 -24.18 -3.29
CA PHE A 21 -20.95 -23.49 -2.34
C PHE A 21 -21.78 -24.47 -1.49
N THR A 22 -21.52 -24.62 -0.19
CA THR A 22 -21.58 -23.55 0.80
C THR A 22 -20.51 -23.68 1.90
N ILE A 23 -19.59 -22.72 1.97
CA ILE A 23 -18.89 -22.39 3.21
C ILE A 23 -19.38 -20.99 3.55
N ALA A 24 -20.04 -20.82 4.70
CA ALA A 24 -20.50 -19.52 5.16
C ALA A 24 -19.41 -18.87 6.03
N PRO A 25 -18.84 -17.71 5.63
CA PRO A 25 -18.09 -16.86 6.55
C PRO A 25 -18.75 -15.50 6.76
N ALA A 26 -20.05 -15.32 6.54
CA ALA A 26 -20.71 -14.01 6.61
C ALA A 26 -20.97 -13.49 8.05
N ARG A 27 -20.14 -13.83 9.05
CA ARG A 27 -20.32 -13.36 10.44
C ARG A 27 -19.03 -13.00 11.17
N ALA A 28 -17.93 -13.68 10.87
CA ALA A 28 -16.65 -13.39 11.52
C ALA A 28 -15.94 -12.18 10.87
N GLU A 29 -16.06 -12.02 9.54
CA GLU A 29 -15.50 -10.87 8.81
C GLU A 29 -16.27 -9.59 9.11
N ASP A 30 -17.60 -9.62 9.14
CA ASP A 30 -18.42 -8.45 9.50
C ASP A 30 -18.13 -7.93 10.93
N ALA A 31 -17.85 -8.84 11.86
CA ALA A 31 -17.47 -8.48 13.22
C ALA A 31 -16.09 -7.81 13.30
N SER A 32 -15.15 -8.19 12.43
CA SER A 32 -13.82 -7.55 12.38
C SER A 32 -13.89 -6.16 11.73
N ALA A 33 -14.71 -6.00 10.70
CA ALA A 33 -14.98 -4.71 10.08
C ALA A 33 -15.66 -3.73 11.05
N ALA A 34 -16.71 -4.17 11.74
CA ALA A 34 -17.41 -3.35 12.74
C ALA A 34 -16.49 -2.90 13.88
N ALA A 35 -15.63 -3.81 14.38
CA ALA A 35 -14.64 -3.48 15.40
C ALA A 35 -13.60 -2.46 14.89
N ALA A 36 -13.15 -2.62 13.64
CA ALA A 36 -12.22 -1.69 13.01
C ALA A 36 -12.84 -0.30 12.84
N TYR A 37 -14.08 -0.20 12.34
CA TYR A 37 -14.78 1.09 12.21
C TYR A 37 -14.94 1.81 13.55
N LYS A 38 -15.33 1.08 14.60
CA LYS A 38 -15.43 1.65 15.95
C LYS A 38 -14.08 2.19 16.45
N ASP A 39 -13.00 1.48 16.18
CA ASP A 39 -11.66 1.89 16.59
C ASP A 39 -11.12 3.07 15.76
N ILE A 40 -11.45 3.11 14.46
CA ILE A 40 -11.18 4.27 13.60
C ILE A 40 -11.88 5.51 14.16
N GLU A 41 -13.18 5.41 14.46
CA GLU A 41 -13.95 6.53 15.00
C GLU A 41 -13.41 6.99 16.36
N ALA A 42 -13.04 6.06 17.24
CA ALA A 42 -12.42 6.39 18.52
C ALA A 42 -11.05 7.07 18.37
N THR A 43 -10.27 6.71 17.34
CA THR A 43 -8.90 7.22 17.13
C THR A 43 -8.88 8.54 16.36
N LEU A 44 -9.73 8.67 15.33
CA LEU A 44 -9.73 9.80 14.39
C LEU A 44 -10.90 10.76 14.60
N GLY A 45 -11.84 10.44 15.51
CA GLY A 45 -13.04 11.22 15.79
C GLY A 45 -14.18 11.06 14.77
N SER A 46 -13.92 10.39 13.65
CA SER A 46 -14.91 9.98 12.65
C SER A 46 -14.34 8.82 11.84
N VAL A 47 -15.17 8.18 10.99
CA VAL A 47 -14.67 7.25 9.96
C VAL A 47 -14.48 8.01 8.64
N PRO A 48 -13.23 8.26 8.19
CA PRO A 48 -12.97 8.88 6.90
C PRO A 48 -13.43 8.04 5.71
N ASP A 49 -13.70 8.69 4.58
CA ASP A 49 -14.17 8.02 3.36
C ASP A 49 -13.16 7.02 2.80
N MET A 50 -11.86 7.20 3.06
CA MET A 50 -10.82 6.22 2.71
C MET A 50 -11.09 4.83 3.28
N PHE A 51 -11.78 4.71 4.42
CA PHE A 51 -12.17 3.42 4.99
C PHE A 51 -13.57 2.98 4.58
N LYS A 52 -14.47 3.91 4.25
CA LYS A 52 -15.84 3.58 3.79
C LYS A 52 -15.87 3.06 2.36
N THR A 53 -14.85 3.38 1.56
CA THR A 53 -14.73 2.90 0.17
C THR A 53 -14.12 1.50 0.08
N LEU A 54 -13.53 0.99 1.17
CA LEU A 54 -13.03 -0.37 1.24
C LEU A 54 -14.19 -1.37 1.39
N PRO A 55 -14.08 -2.58 0.80
CA PRO A 55 -14.98 -3.66 1.17
C PRO A 55 -14.74 -4.03 2.64
N ASP A 56 -15.80 -4.34 3.39
CA ASP A 56 -15.76 -4.59 4.85
C ASP A 56 -14.64 -5.55 5.27
N VAL A 57 -14.46 -6.65 4.52
CA VAL A 57 -13.40 -7.65 4.73
C VAL A 57 -11.98 -7.08 4.76
N ALA A 58 -11.74 -5.94 4.09
CA ALA A 58 -10.42 -5.30 4.00
C ALA A 58 -10.19 -4.23 5.08
N VAL A 59 -11.25 -3.72 5.71
CA VAL A 59 -11.17 -2.54 6.60
C VAL A 59 -10.26 -2.79 7.79
N ALA A 60 -10.39 -3.96 8.43
CA ALA A 60 -9.57 -4.32 9.58
C ALA A 60 -8.07 -4.41 9.24
N GLY A 61 -7.74 -4.94 8.07
CA GLY A 61 -6.36 -5.03 7.57
C GLY A 61 -5.77 -3.64 7.28
N ALA A 62 -6.50 -2.82 6.52
CA ALA A 62 -6.06 -1.46 6.19
C ALA A 62 -5.89 -0.58 7.45
N TRP A 63 -6.78 -0.72 8.42
CA TRP A 63 -6.65 0.00 9.69
C TRP A 63 -5.46 -0.48 10.52
N ALA A 64 -5.20 -1.80 10.53
CA ALA A 64 -4.03 -2.34 11.20
C ALA A 64 -2.71 -1.83 10.59
N GLU A 65 -2.63 -1.68 9.27
CA GLU A 65 -1.48 -1.11 8.57
C GLU A 65 -1.23 0.34 9.00
N ILE A 66 -2.25 1.20 8.93
CA ILE A 66 -2.16 2.61 9.32
C ILE A 66 -1.75 2.74 10.79
N LYS A 67 -2.39 2.00 11.70
CA LYS A 67 -2.01 2.03 13.11
C LYS A 67 -0.62 1.48 13.37
N GLY A 68 -0.23 0.42 12.67
CA GLY A 68 1.02 -0.31 12.91
C GLY A 68 2.26 0.44 12.43
N VAL A 69 2.11 1.21 11.34
CA VAL A 69 3.23 1.92 10.70
C VAL A 69 3.05 3.43 10.80
N GLN A 70 1.98 3.99 10.25
CA GLN A 70 1.82 5.44 10.13
C GLN A 70 1.63 6.12 11.49
N LEU A 71 0.63 5.69 12.26
CA LEU A 71 0.27 6.29 13.55
C LEU A 71 1.09 5.75 14.74
N ASN A 72 1.94 4.75 14.52
CA ASN A 72 2.67 4.10 15.60
C ASN A 72 3.86 4.95 16.09
N PRO A 73 3.86 5.48 17.32
CA PRO A 73 4.97 6.28 17.83
C PRO A 73 6.20 5.43 18.21
N LYS A 74 6.10 4.08 18.18
CA LYS A 74 7.17 3.16 18.57
C LYS A 74 8.03 2.68 17.40
N THR A 75 7.78 3.15 16.18
CA THR A 75 8.64 2.86 15.02
C THR A 75 9.92 3.68 15.06
N ALA A 76 10.91 3.31 14.24
CA ALA A 76 12.19 4.03 14.16
C ALA A 76 12.06 5.47 13.63
N LEU A 77 11.06 5.76 12.79
CA LEU A 77 10.75 7.12 12.33
C LEU A 77 9.70 7.74 13.24
N ASP A 78 9.88 9.02 13.56
CA ASP A 78 8.86 9.81 14.26
C ASP A 78 7.71 10.23 13.32
N GLY A 79 6.64 10.77 13.90
CA GLY A 79 5.45 11.18 13.12
C GLY A 79 5.77 12.27 12.10
N LYS A 80 6.58 13.27 12.47
CA LYS A 80 7.00 14.36 11.56
C LYS A 80 7.69 13.81 10.31
N THR A 81 8.68 12.94 10.51
CA THR A 81 9.46 12.35 9.42
C THR A 81 8.58 11.50 8.51
N LYS A 82 7.67 10.69 9.07
CA LYS A 82 6.74 9.88 8.27
C LYS A 82 5.86 10.74 7.38
N GLU A 83 5.28 11.80 7.92
CA GLU A 83 4.35 12.64 7.18
C GLU A 83 5.06 13.51 6.13
N LEU A 84 6.29 13.96 6.39
CA LEU A 84 7.14 14.61 5.38
C LEU A 84 7.51 13.65 4.23
N LEU A 85 7.82 12.38 4.54
CA LEU A 85 8.03 11.34 3.51
C LEU A 85 6.75 11.09 2.72
N GLY A 86 5.60 10.98 3.41
CA GLY A 86 4.28 10.86 2.78
C GLY A 86 3.98 12.02 1.83
N LEU A 87 4.28 13.25 2.24
CA LEU A 87 4.13 14.44 1.41
C LEU A 87 5.05 14.42 0.18
N ALA A 88 6.32 14.01 0.34
CA ALA A 88 7.25 13.86 -0.76
C ALA A 88 6.76 12.83 -1.80
N VAL A 89 6.26 11.68 -1.34
CA VAL A 89 5.65 10.67 -2.23
C VAL A 89 4.41 11.21 -2.91
N ALA A 90 3.48 11.80 -2.14
CA ALA A 90 2.23 12.38 -2.64
C ALA A 90 2.46 13.43 -3.73
N SER A 91 3.53 14.22 -3.60
CA SER A 91 3.94 15.24 -4.59
C SER A 91 4.42 14.63 -5.92
N GLN A 92 4.91 13.38 -5.93
CA GLN A 92 5.37 12.69 -7.13
C GLN A 92 4.32 11.85 -7.86
N ILE A 93 3.31 11.37 -7.13
CA ILE A 93 2.09 10.76 -7.67
C ILE A 93 0.95 11.79 -7.86
N PRO A 94 1.29 13.08 -7.92
CA PRO A 94 0.48 14.26 -7.53
C PRO A 94 -0.97 13.98 -7.06
N CYS A 95 -1.11 13.30 -5.93
CA CYS A 95 -2.42 12.98 -5.36
C CYS A 95 -2.92 14.16 -4.51
N GLN A 96 -3.93 14.91 -4.97
CA GLN A 96 -4.43 16.10 -4.24
C GLN A 96 -4.89 15.79 -2.81
N TYR A 97 -5.59 14.66 -2.62
CA TYR A 97 -6.03 14.21 -1.28
C TYR A 97 -4.84 13.94 -0.36
N CYS A 98 -3.84 13.23 -0.87
CA CYS A 98 -2.66 12.81 -0.14
C CYS A 98 -1.77 14.02 0.18
N ILE A 99 -1.61 14.96 -0.76
CA ILE A 99 -0.87 16.21 -0.55
C ILE A 99 -1.50 16.98 0.61
N TYR A 100 -2.82 17.18 0.58
CA TYR A 100 -3.51 17.89 1.65
C TYR A 100 -3.36 17.17 3.00
N PHE A 101 -3.68 15.87 3.04
CA PHE A 101 -3.61 15.07 4.25
C PHE A 101 -2.21 15.08 4.88
N HIS A 102 -1.17 14.73 4.12
CA HIS A 102 0.19 14.64 4.64
C HIS A 102 0.77 16.02 5.00
N THR A 103 0.34 17.10 4.33
CA THR A 103 0.72 18.46 4.73
C THR A 103 0.18 18.80 6.12
N GLU A 104 -1.12 18.58 6.35
CA GLU A 104 -1.75 18.89 7.64
C GLU A 104 -1.26 17.95 8.76
N ALA A 105 -1.06 16.67 8.44
CA ALA A 105 -0.50 15.70 9.38
C ALA A 105 0.96 16.03 9.74
N ALA A 106 1.78 16.48 8.79
CA ALA A 106 3.15 16.92 9.06
C ALA A 106 3.16 18.14 10.00
N LYS A 107 2.32 19.15 9.74
CA LYS A 107 2.16 20.33 10.61
C LYS A 107 1.69 19.95 12.01
N LEU A 108 0.73 19.04 12.12
CA LEU A 108 0.26 18.51 13.41
C LEU A 108 1.39 17.84 14.20
N ASN A 109 2.34 17.21 13.51
CA ASN A 109 3.54 16.62 14.10
C ASN A 109 4.70 17.63 14.28
N GLY A 110 4.45 18.93 14.11
CA GLY A 110 5.42 20.00 14.35
C GLY A 110 6.37 20.28 13.19
N ALA A 111 6.03 19.89 11.96
CA ALA A 111 6.79 20.32 10.78
C ALA A 111 6.67 21.83 10.56
N THR A 112 7.79 22.46 10.23
CA THR A 112 7.81 23.86 9.79
C THR A 112 7.46 23.99 8.31
N ASP A 113 7.07 25.19 7.88
CA ASP A 113 6.86 25.48 6.46
C ASP A 113 8.14 25.27 5.64
N GLU A 114 9.31 25.55 6.22
CA GLU A 114 10.61 25.26 5.62
C GLU A 114 10.84 23.74 5.42
N GLU A 115 10.58 22.91 6.43
CA GLU A 115 10.70 21.44 6.30
C GLU A 115 9.74 20.89 5.22
N ILE A 116 8.53 21.46 5.11
CA ILE A 116 7.57 21.11 4.06
C ILE A 116 8.11 21.49 2.67
N LYS A 117 8.63 22.71 2.50
CA LYS A 117 9.23 23.16 1.24
C LYS A 117 10.41 22.27 0.84
N GLU A 118 11.26 21.91 1.80
CA GLU A 118 12.42 21.03 1.57
C GLU A 118 12.01 19.60 1.20
N ALA A 119 10.97 19.04 1.83
CA ALA A 119 10.44 17.72 1.45
C ALA A 119 9.92 17.71 0.01
N ILE A 120 9.18 18.76 -0.40
CA ILE A 120 8.69 18.92 -1.78
C ILE A 120 9.85 19.11 -2.76
N ALA A 121 10.85 19.93 -2.41
CA ALA A 121 12.03 20.14 -3.24
C ALA A 121 12.84 18.84 -3.42
N MET A 122 13.03 18.07 -2.35
CA MET A 122 13.70 16.76 -2.40
C MET A 122 12.94 15.80 -3.31
N ALA A 123 11.61 15.76 -3.21
CA ALA A 123 10.78 14.97 -4.11
C ALA A 123 11.02 15.37 -5.58
N ALA A 124 11.03 16.67 -5.88
CA ALA A 124 11.27 17.18 -7.23
C ALA A 124 12.66 16.78 -7.77
N ILE A 125 13.70 16.86 -6.94
CA ILE A 125 15.07 16.43 -7.30
C ILE A 125 15.09 14.95 -7.68
N VAL A 126 14.45 14.08 -6.89
CA VAL A 126 14.38 12.64 -7.19
C VAL A 126 13.71 12.38 -8.54
N ARG A 127 12.61 13.08 -8.83
CA ARG A 127 11.91 12.93 -10.13
C ARG A 127 12.70 13.45 -11.30
N HIS A 128 13.39 14.58 -11.14
CA HIS A 128 14.25 15.12 -12.18
C HIS A 128 15.29 14.09 -12.63
N TRP A 129 16.04 13.52 -11.67
CA TRP A 129 17.06 12.54 -11.99
C TRP A 129 16.50 11.19 -12.45
N SER A 130 15.32 10.79 -11.96
CA SER A 130 14.60 9.64 -12.52
C SER A 130 14.31 9.82 -14.01
N THR A 131 13.80 11.00 -14.43
CA THR A 131 13.57 11.32 -15.83
C THR A 131 14.86 11.25 -16.64
N MET A 132 15.96 11.81 -16.12
CA MET A 132 17.24 11.80 -16.83
C MET A 132 17.83 10.39 -16.99
N LEU A 133 17.90 9.61 -15.90
CA LEU A 133 18.52 8.28 -15.91
C LEU A 133 17.68 7.26 -16.67
N ASN A 134 16.37 7.19 -16.40
CA ASN A 134 15.48 6.28 -17.10
C ASN A 134 15.30 6.72 -18.55
N GLY A 135 15.07 8.00 -18.81
CA GLY A 135 14.89 8.52 -20.17
C GLY A 135 16.12 8.32 -21.06
N SER A 136 17.33 8.44 -20.50
CA SER A 136 18.58 8.21 -21.23
C SER A 136 19.00 6.74 -21.29
N GLN A 137 18.22 5.83 -20.70
CA GLN A 137 18.51 4.39 -20.69
C GLN A 137 19.92 4.07 -20.15
N VAL A 138 20.31 4.73 -19.06
CA VAL A 138 21.60 4.46 -18.41
C VAL A 138 21.64 3.01 -17.95
N ASP A 139 22.69 2.27 -18.33
CA ASP A 139 22.88 0.89 -17.89
C ASP A 139 22.97 0.81 -16.36
N PHE A 140 22.15 -0.04 -15.76
CA PHE A 140 22.01 -0.12 -14.30
C PHE A 140 23.27 -0.66 -13.63
N ALA A 141 24.00 -1.59 -14.26
CA ALA A 141 25.26 -2.09 -13.72
C ALA A 141 26.32 -0.99 -13.67
N THR A 142 26.44 -0.22 -14.76
CA THR A 142 27.30 0.96 -14.84
C THR A 142 26.92 2.01 -13.78
N PHE A 143 25.63 2.34 -13.63
CA PHE A 143 25.15 3.30 -12.64
C PHE A 143 25.53 2.89 -11.20
N LYS A 144 25.38 1.61 -10.86
CA LYS A 144 25.76 1.09 -9.54
C LYS A 144 27.26 1.23 -9.29
N GLN A 145 28.09 0.80 -10.24
CA GLN A 145 29.55 0.91 -10.12
C GLN A 145 29.99 2.36 -9.91
N GLN A 146 29.42 3.30 -10.69
CA GLN A 146 29.71 4.73 -10.55
C GLN A 146 29.27 5.29 -9.20
N THR A 147 28.05 4.94 -8.77
CA THR A 147 27.47 5.40 -7.51
C THR A 147 28.28 4.91 -6.31
N ASP A 148 28.62 3.61 -6.28
CA ASP A 148 29.47 3.03 -5.23
C ASP A 148 30.84 3.72 -5.17
N GLY A 149 31.44 3.99 -6.34
CA GLY A 149 32.69 4.74 -6.46
C GLY A 149 32.58 6.18 -5.91
N VAL A 150 31.48 6.88 -6.18
CA VAL A 150 31.22 8.23 -5.65
C VAL A 150 31.14 8.19 -4.12
N PHE A 151 30.36 7.30 -3.53
CA PHE A 151 30.22 7.20 -2.08
C PHE A 151 31.53 6.79 -1.40
N ALA A 152 32.32 5.89 -2.01
CA ALA A 152 33.64 5.54 -1.51
C ALA A 152 34.59 6.75 -1.50
N ALA A 153 34.59 7.55 -2.58
CA ALA A 153 35.41 8.76 -2.68
C ALA A 153 34.99 9.86 -1.69
N VAL A 154 33.68 10.01 -1.45
CA VAL A 154 33.16 10.96 -0.44
C VAL A 154 33.59 10.53 0.96
N LYS A 155 33.41 9.24 1.30
CA LYS A 155 33.82 8.70 2.61
C LYS A 155 35.31 8.92 2.90
N ALA A 156 36.16 8.71 1.90
CA ALA A 156 37.60 8.91 2.03
C ALA A 156 38.01 10.38 2.29
N LYS A 157 37.17 11.35 1.91
CA LYS A 157 37.41 12.78 2.15
C LYS A 157 36.85 13.28 3.49
N SER A 158 35.96 12.52 4.12
CA SER A 158 35.31 12.87 5.38
C SER A 158 35.97 12.24 6.60
N GLN A 159 37.10 11.54 6.41
CA GLN A 159 37.98 10.99 7.44
C GLN A 159 39.24 11.82 7.53
#